data_AF-A0A839NMA6-F1
#
_entry.id   AF-A0A839NMA6-F1
#
_cell.length_a   1.000
_cell.length_b   1.000
_cell.length_c   1.000
_cell.angle_alpha   90.00
_cell.angle_beta   90.00
_cell.angle_gamma   90.00
#
_symmetry.space_group_name_H-M   'P 1'
#
loop_
_entity.id
_entity.type
_entity.pdbx_description
1 polymer ?
#
loop_
_entity_poly.entity_id
_entity_poly.type
_entity_poly.pdbx_seq_one_letter_code
_entity_poly.pdbx_strand_id
1 'polypeptide(L)'
;MKKFNFKYRKISLVTAVIATAMTLSAFIPNQEKPKEEKFTNLKVLPKNITPDELKLVMREFNSSLGVKCGFCHTPSKDDPKKMEFASDENKHKSIARDMMKMTAKINKKYFHKGSKEGEIKAISCKTCHNGQKHPEMKIVSL
;
A
#
# COMPACT_ATOMS: atom_id res chain seq x y z
N MET A 1 63.53 -42.38 -0.68
CA MET A 1 63.12 -41.55 -1.84
C MET A 1 61.60 -41.40 -1.87
N LYS A 2 61.11 -40.15 -1.77
CA LYS A 2 59.86 -39.57 -2.33
C LYS A 2 59.54 -38.30 -1.53
N LYS A 3 60.21 -37.18 -1.87
CA LYS A 3 59.84 -35.84 -1.39
C LYS A 3 58.49 -35.49 -2.03
N PHE A 4 57.40 -35.77 -1.32
CA PHE A 4 56.05 -35.49 -1.80
C PHE A 4 55.84 -33.97 -1.75
N ASN A 5 55.85 -33.35 -2.93
CA ASN A 5 55.90 -31.90 -3.13
C ASN A 5 54.67 -31.18 -2.51
N PHE A 6 54.89 -30.54 -1.36
CA PHE A 6 53.92 -29.75 -0.58
C PHE A 6 53.20 -28.65 -1.40
N LYS A 7 53.84 -28.18 -2.48
CA LYS A 7 53.31 -27.17 -3.42
C LYS A 7 52.02 -27.64 -4.12
N TYR A 8 51.92 -28.92 -4.49
CA TYR A 8 50.75 -29.43 -5.22
C TYR A 8 49.54 -29.71 -4.32
N ARG A 9 49.73 -29.95 -3.02
CA ARG A 9 48.63 -30.09 -2.03
C ARG A 9 47.89 -28.77 -1.79
N LYS A 10 48.62 -27.65 -1.75
CA LYS A 10 48.03 -26.31 -1.62
C LYS A 10 47.28 -25.88 -2.88
N ILE A 11 47.83 -26.17 -4.07
CA ILE A 11 47.16 -25.88 -5.35
C ILE A 11 45.87 -26.70 -5.48
N SER A 12 45.89 -27.99 -5.12
CA SER A 12 44.70 -28.86 -5.19
C SER A 12 43.60 -28.49 -4.18
N LEU A 13 43.95 -27.87 -3.05
CA LEU A 13 42.97 -27.34 -2.08
C LEU A 13 42.34 -26.03 -2.57
N VAL A 14 43.12 -25.15 -3.21
CA VAL A 14 42.63 -23.88 -3.75
C VAL A 14 41.67 -24.10 -4.92
N THR A 15 41.97 -25.05 -5.82
CA THR A 15 41.06 -25.37 -6.94
C THR A 15 39.74 -25.98 -6.46
N ALA A 16 39.75 -26.79 -5.39
CA ALA A 16 38.54 -27.37 -4.82
C ALA A 16 37.61 -26.29 -4.21
N VAL A 17 38.18 -25.29 -3.51
CA VAL A 17 37.41 -24.20 -2.90
C VAL A 17 36.77 -23.29 -3.95
N ILE A 18 37.49 -23.00 -5.04
CA ILE A 18 36.97 -22.19 -6.15
C ILE A 18 35.83 -22.93 -6.89
N ALA A 19 35.96 -24.24 -7.10
CA ALA A 19 34.91 -25.04 -7.73
C ALA A 19 33.62 -25.09 -6.90
N THR A 20 33.72 -25.16 -5.56
CA THR A 20 32.53 -25.08 -4.69
C THR A 20 31.89 -23.70 -4.66
N ALA A 21 32.65 -22.61 -4.82
CA ALA A 21 32.07 -21.26 -4.86
C ALA A 21 31.25 -21.01 -6.14
N MET A 22 31.61 -21.64 -7.26
CA MET A 22 30.91 -21.48 -8.54
C MET A 22 29.55 -22.20 -8.58
N THR A 23 29.36 -23.30 -7.84
CA THR A 23 28.07 -24.02 -7.81
C THR A 23 27.02 -23.32 -6.95
N LEU A 24 27.42 -22.50 -5.97
CA LEU A 24 26.51 -21.76 -5.09
C LEU A 24 25.86 -20.53 -5.76
N SER A 25 26.45 -19.98 -6.83
CA SER A 25 25.91 -18.81 -7.52
C SER A 25 24.64 -19.12 -8.34
N ALA A 26 24.41 -20.39 -8.69
CA ALA A 26 23.24 -20.81 -9.47
C ALA A 26 21.92 -20.79 -8.68
N PHE A 27 21.96 -20.60 -7.36
CA PHE A 27 20.79 -20.56 -6.48
C PHE A 27 20.42 -19.15 -6.01
N ILE A 28 20.95 -18.08 -6.61
CA ILE A 28 20.48 -16.72 -6.31
C ILE A 28 19.13 -16.54 -7.02
N PRO A 29 17.98 -16.49 -6.30
CA PRO A 29 16.72 -16.18 -6.93
C PRO A 29 16.83 -14.80 -7.58
N ASN A 30 16.61 -14.75 -8.90
CA ASN A 30 16.47 -13.51 -9.63
C ASN A 30 15.25 -12.77 -9.06
N GLN A 31 15.49 -11.88 -8.09
CA GLN A 31 14.47 -10.98 -7.57
C GLN A 31 14.18 -9.97 -8.68
N GLU A 32 13.24 -10.31 -9.57
CA GLU A 32 12.67 -9.33 -10.49
C GLU A 32 12.20 -8.13 -9.65
N LYS A 33 12.84 -6.98 -9.85
CA LYS A 33 12.42 -5.75 -9.19
C LYS A 33 10.94 -5.55 -9.48
N PRO A 34 10.08 -5.36 -8.47
CA PRO A 34 8.66 -5.12 -8.70
C PRO A 34 8.51 -4.01 -9.73
N LYS A 35 7.82 -4.31 -10.83
CA LYS A 35 7.47 -3.32 -11.85
C LYS A 35 6.81 -2.15 -11.13
N GLU A 36 7.36 -0.94 -11.26
CA GLU A 36 6.78 0.25 -10.62
C GLU A 36 5.32 0.38 -11.04
N GLU A 37 4.39 0.01 -10.15
CA GLU A 37 2.96 0.24 -10.33
C GLU A 37 2.72 1.75 -10.22
N LYS A 38 2.79 2.44 -11.36
CA LYS A 38 2.47 3.87 -11.41
C LYS A 38 0.96 4.06 -11.34
N PHE A 39 0.47 4.47 -10.17
CA PHE A 39 -0.93 4.87 -9.99
C PHE A 39 -1.24 6.12 -10.81
N THR A 40 -2.34 6.08 -11.55
CA THR A 40 -2.83 7.21 -12.33
C THR A 40 -4.03 7.86 -11.64
N ASN A 41 -4.26 9.14 -11.93
CA ASN A 41 -5.42 9.91 -11.45
C ASN A 41 -5.56 10.05 -9.91
N LEU A 42 -4.44 10.13 -9.20
CA LEU A 42 -4.38 10.58 -7.80
C LEU A 42 -4.51 12.11 -7.74
N LYS A 43 -5.63 12.61 -7.20
CA LYS A 43 -5.94 14.06 -7.09
C LYS A 43 -5.84 14.63 -5.68
N VAL A 44 -5.82 13.78 -4.65
CA VAL A 44 -5.81 14.18 -3.23
C VAL A 44 -4.68 13.50 -2.48
N LEU A 45 -4.48 12.19 -2.70
CA LEU A 45 -3.35 11.44 -2.13
C LEU A 45 -2.02 11.82 -2.81
N PRO A 46 -0.89 11.66 -2.11
CA PRO A 46 0.43 11.92 -2.67
C PRO A 46 0.69 11.10 -3.93
N LYS A 47 1.33 11.69 -4.94
CA LYS A 47 1.65 11.00 -6.20
C LYS A 47 2.73 9.94 -6.05
N ASN A 48 3.55 10.04 -5.00
CA ASN A 48 4.64 9.13 -4.66
C ASN A 48 4.25 8.09 -3.58
N ILE A 49 2.95 7.93 -3.31
CA ILE A 49 2.45 6.90 -2.38
C ILE A 49 2.84 5.50 -2.86
N THR A 50 3.29 4.65 -1.95
CA THR A 50 3.62 3.26 -2.29
C THR A 50 2.35 2.43 -2.53
N PRO A 51 2.45 1.30 -3.25
CA PRO A 51 1.30 0.41 -3.46
C PRO A 51 0.64 -0.07 -2.17
N ASP A 52 1.43 -0.39 -1.15
CA ASP A 52 0.91 -0.93 0.10
C ASP A 52 0.22 0.16 0.94
N GLU A 53 0.77 1.38 0.98
CA GLU A 53 0.12 2.53 1.61
C GLU A 53 -1.20 2.86 0.93
N LEU A 54 -1.23 2.87 -0.41
CA LEU A 54 -2.47 3.15 -1.14
C LEU A 54 -3.53 2.09 -0.86
N LYS A 55 -3.15 0.80 -0.87
CA LYS A 55 -4.04 -0.31 -0.52
C LYS A 55 -4.55 -0.19 0.92
N LEU A 56 -3.70 0.23 1.86
CA LEU A 56 -4.09 0.46 3.24
C LEU A 56 -5.15 1.55 3.36
N VAL A 57 -4.96 2.69 2.68
CA VAL A 57 -5.95 3.77 2.63
C VAL A 57 -7.29 3.29 2.04
N MET A 58 -7.27 2.50 0.97
CA MET A 58 -8.51 1.96 0.39
C MET A 58 -9.23 0.98 1.33
N ARG A 59 -8.48 0.16 2.09
CA ARG A 59 -9.04 -0.71 3.12
C ARG A 59 -9.66 0.08 4.28
N GLU A 60 -9.02 1.18 4.69
CA GLU A 60 -9.55 2.11 5.71
C GLU A 60 -10.90 2.67 5.28
N PHE A 61 -11.05 3.08 4.01
CA PHE A 61 -12.34 3.53 3.46
C PHE A 61 -13.39 2.42 3.48
N ASN A 62 -13.05 1.22 3.04
CA ASN A 62 -13.97 0.07 3.08
C ASN A 62 -14.47 -0.20 4.51
N SER A 63 -13.59 -0.21 5.50
CA SER A 63 -13.93 -0.44 6.91
C SER A 63 -14.74 0.71 7.52
N SER A 64 -14.40 1.95 7.15
CA SER A 64 -15.07 3.15 7.65
C SER A 64 -16.50 3.28 7.14
N LEU A 65 -16.74 2.93 5.88
CA LEU A 65 -18.04 3.07 5.21
C LEU A 65 -18.83 1.75 5.15
N GLY A 66 -18.22 0.61 5.50
CA GLY A 66 -18.88 -0.70 5.37
C GLY A 66 -19.14 -1.11 3.92
N VAL A 67 -18.22 -0.77 3.01
CA VAL A 67 -18.37 -1.01 1.56
C VAL A 67 -17.22 -1.84 0.99
N LYS A 68 -17.32 -2.19 -0.29
CA LYS A 68 -16.28 -2.85 -1.08
C LYS A 68 -15.84 -1.95 -2.24
N CYS A 69 -14.75 -2.32 -2.92
CA CYS A 69 -14.13 -1.51 -3.97
C CYS A 69 -15.11 -1.04 -5.07
N GLY A 70 -16.06 -1.91 -5.46
CA GLY A 70 -17.07 -1.60 -6.48
C GLY A 70 -18.08 -0.50 -6.10
N PHE A 71 -18.11 -0.08 -4.82
CA PHE A 71 -18.93 1.05 -4.42
C PHE A 71 -18.40 2.37 -5.01
N CYS A 72 -17.07 2.52 -5.06
CA CYS A 72 -16.42 3.74 -5.56
C CYS A 72 -15.77 3.57 -6.93
N HIS A 73 -15.25 2.39 -7.23
CA HIS A 73 -14.56 2.10 -8.48
C HIS A 73 -15.50 1.40 -9.47
N THR A 74 -15.22 1.56 -10.76
CA THR A 74 -15.99 0.93 -11.84
C THR A 74 -15.25 -0.32 -12.34
N PRO A 75 -15.96 -1.37 -12.79
CA PRO A 75 -15.36 -2.49 -13.50
C PRO A 75 -14.62 -2.04 -14.77
N SER A 76 -13.73 -2.88 -15.29
CA SER A 76 -13.09 -2.64 -16.58
C SER A 76 -14.01 -2.86 -17.75
N LYS A 77 -13.85 -2.00 -18.77
CA LYS A 77 -14.56 -2.10 -20.04
C LYS A 77 -14.08 -3.30 -20.85
N ASP A 78 -12.82 -3.69 -20.68
CA ASP A 78 -12.21 -4.81 -21.39
C ASP A 78 -12.43 -6.15 -20.68
N ASP A 79 -12.45 -6.14 -19.34
CA ASP A 79 -12.68 -7.34 -18.51
C ASP A 79 -13.51 -6.97 -17.26
N PRO A 80 -14.81 -7.31 -17.22
CA PRO A 80 -15.68 -7.02 -16.08
C PRO A 80 -15.24 -7.67 -14.75
N LYS A 81 -14.32 -8.65 -14.77
CA LYS A 81 -13.74 -9.23 -13.56
C LYS A 81 -12.62 -8.37 -12.97
N LYS A 82 -12.11 -7.39 -13.71
CA LYS A 82 -11.12 -6.41 -13.26
C LYS A 82 -11.77 -5.06 -12.97
N MET A 83 -11.03 -4.21 -12.27
CA MET A 83 -11.48 -2.87 -11.88
C MET A 83 -10.66 -1.80 -12.58
N GLU A 84 -11.32 -0.75 -13.05
CA GLU A 84 -10.68 0.47 -13.56
C GLU A 84 -10.52 1.48 -12.43
N PHE A 85 -9.50 1.26 -11.60
CA PHE A 85 -9.26 2.06 -10.40
C PHE A 85 -9.04 3.55 -10.71
N ALA A 86 -8.53 3.87 -11.90
CA ALA A 86 -8.25 5.24 -12.31
C ALA A 86 -9.51 6.01 -12.77
N SER A 87 -10.55 5.33 -13.25
CA SER A 87 -11.76 5.96 -13.80
C SER A 87 -12.51 6.79 -12.75
N ASP A 88 -13.09 7.92 -13.18
CA ASP A 88 -13.96 8.79 -12.37
C ASP A 88 -15.46 8.64 -12.78
N GLU A 89 -15.81 7.64 -13.60
CA GLU A 89 -17.19 7.41 -14.06
C GLU A 89 -18.19 7.19 -12.90
N ASN A 90 -17.74 6.55 -11.82
CA ASN A 90 -18.55 6.38 -10.62
C ASN A 90 -18.44 7.63 -9.71
N LYS A 91 -19.56 8.34 -9.56
CA LYS A 91 -19.68 9.57 -8.74
C LYS A 91 -19.27 9.39 -7.27
N HIS A 92 -19.34 8.18 -6.71
CA HIS A 92 -18.92 7.95 -5.33
C HIS A 92 -17.43 8.25 -5.13
N LYS A 93 -16.60 8.08 -6.17
CA LYS A 93 -15.18 8.42 -6.10
C LYS A 93 -14.92 9.92 -5.96
N SER A 94 -15.67 10.77 -6.69
CA SER A 94 -15.52 12.22 -6.55
C SER A 94 -15.99 12.70 -5.18
N ILE A 95 -17.13 12.18 -4.70
CA ILE A 95 -17.64 12.45 -3.35
C ILE A 95 -16.61 12.05 -2.29
N ALA A 96 -16.00 10.87 -2.41
CA ALA A 96 -14.95 10.43 -1.49
C ALA A 96 -13.75 11.39 -1.46
N ARG A 97 -13.30 11.91 -2.62
CA ARG A 97 -12.22 12.91 -2.68
C ARG A 97 -12.60 14.21 -1.96
N ASP A 98 -13.85 14.64 -2.05
CA ASP A 98 -14.31 15.84 -1.33
C ASP A 98 -14.42 15.59 0.17
N MET A 99 -14.86 14.40 0.60
CA MET A 99 -14.83 13.99 2.01
C MET A 99 -13.41 13.92 2.57
N MET A 100 -12.42 13.47 1.79
CA MET A 100 -11.01 13.49 2.19
C MET A 100 -10.51 14.92 2.45
N LYS A 101 -10.82 15.86 1.54
CA LYS A 101 -10.45 17.28 1.71
C LYS A 101 -11.13 17.90 2.93
N MET A 102 -12.41 17.59 3.14
CA MET A 102 -13.17 18.07 4.30
C MET A 102 -12.55 17.56 5.60
N THR A 103 -12.28 16.27 5.70
CA THR A 103 -11.67 15.64 6.89
C THR A 103 -10.30 16.25 7.18
N ALA A 104 -9.46 16.40 6.15
CA ALA A 104 -8.15 17.05 6.29
C ALA A 104 -8.27 18.50 6.79
N LYS A 105 -9.25 19.26 6.28
CA LYS A 105 -9.51 20.64 6.70
C LYS A 105 -9.98 20.71 8.16
N ILE A 106 -10.89 19.84 8.58
CA ILE A 106 -11.39 19.77 9.95
C ILE A 106 -10.24 19.43 10.90
N ASN A 107 -9.47 18.39 10.59
CA ASN A 107 -8.33 17.97 11.41
C ASN A 107 -7.28 19.06 11.54
N LYS A 108 -6.91 19.72 10.43
CA LYS A 108 -5.97 20.85 10.46
C LYS A 108 -6.49 22.02 11.30
N LYS A 109 -7.78 22.32 11.21
CA LYS A 109 -8.38 23.49 11.87
C LYS A 109 -8.66 23.29 13.35
N TYR A 110 -8.97 22.07 13.80
CA TYR A 110 -9.48 21.85 15.16
C TYR A 110 -8.69 20.81 15.97
N PHE A 111 -7.86 19.98 15.32
CA PHE A 111 -7.20 18.83 15.95
C PHE A 111 -5.67 18.91 15.78
N HIS A 112 -5.10 20.06 16.17
CA HIS A 112 -3.68 20.39 15.99
C HIS A 112 -2.76 19.95 17.14
N LYS A 113 -3.30 19.53 18.30
CA LYS A 113 -2.49 19.26 19.49
C LYS A 113 -1.81 17.89 19.52
N GLY A 114 -2.20 16.98 18.64
CA GLY A 114 -1.58 15.66 18.50
C GLY A 114 -2.50 14.53 18.97
N SER A 115 -1.89 13.37 19.26
CA SER A 115 -2.57 12.16 19.72
C SER A 115 -2.01 11.70 21.06
N LYS A 116 -1.76 12.64 21.99
CA LYS A 116 -1.39 12.24 23.36
C LYS A 116 -2.62 11.77 24.13
N GLU A 117 -2.38 10.96 25.14
CA GLU A 117 -3.44 10.53 26.05
C GLU A 117 -4.06 11.75 26.74
N GLY A 118 -5.39 11.85 26.73
CA GLY A 118 -6.13 13.03 27.20
C GLY A 118 -6.35 14.14 26.15
N GLU A 119 -5.77 14.03 24.94
CA GLU A 119 -6.03 14.99 23.85
C GLU A 119 -7.15 14.52 22.92
N ILE A 120 -7.84 15.49 22.33
CA ILE A 120 -8.88 15.22 21.34
C ILE A 120 -8.21 14.67 20.06
N LYS A 121 -8.49 13.39 19.77
CA LYS A 121 -7.97 12.72 18.56
C LYS A 121 -8.61 13.29 17.31
N ALA A 122 -7.81 13.38 16.24
CA ALA A 122 -8.28 13.73 14.90
C ALA A 122 -9.44 12.82 14.46
N ILE A 123 -10.39 13.39 13.72
CA ILE A 123 -11.50 12.62 13.18
C ILE A 123 -11.08 11.84 11.94
N SER A 124 -11.78 10.74 11.67
CA SER A 124 -11.64 9.98 10.43
C SER A 124 -13.01 9.73 9.80
N CYS A 125 -13.01 9.08 8.64
CA CYS A 125 -14.25 8.64 7.99
C CYS A 125 -15.12 7.80 8.95
N LYS A 126 -14.48 6.95 9.78
CA LYS A 126 -15.14 6.07 10.75
C LYS A 126 -15.89 6.84 11.83
N THR A 127 -15.42 8.03 12.22
CA THR A 127 -16.06 8.86 13.25
C THR A 127 -17.52 9.16 12.91
N CYS A 128 -17.81 9.49 11.64
CA CYS A 128 -19.17 9.80 11.19
C CYS A 128 -19.87 8.59 10.58
N HIS A 129 -19.19 7.85 9.69
CA HIS A 129 -19.81 6.75 8.96
C HIS A 129 -20.05 5.52 9.83
N ASN A 130 -19.20 5.29 10.85
CA ASN A 130 -19.29 4.17 11.77
C ASN A 130 -19.54 2.79 11.09
N GLY A 131 -18.92 2.55 9.94
CA GLY A 131 -19.12 1.30 9.18
C GLY A 131 -20.38 1.28 8.32
N GLN A 132 -21.02 2.42 8.08
CA GLN A 132 -22.21 2.55 7.25
C GLN A 132 -21.96 3.51 6.07
N LYS A 133 -22.48 3.16 4.90
CA LYS A 133 -22.28 3.93 3.66
C LYS A 133 -22.91 5.33 3.75
N HIS A 134 -23.93 5.48 4.57
CA HIS A 134 -24.56 6.75 4.91
C HIS A 134 -24.53 6.92 6.43
N PRO A 135 -23.98 8.03 6.96
CA PRO A 135 -24.04 8.30 8.39
C PRO A 135 -25.49 8.37 8.88
N GLU A 136 -25.78 7.76 10.01
CA GLU A 136 -27.05 7.97 10.70
C GLU A 136 -27.07 9.39 11.28
N MET A 137 -28.05 10.19 10.87
CA MET A 137 -28.30 11.50 11.47
C MET A 137 -29.53 11.39 12.37
N LYS A 138 -29.31 11.26 13.68
CA LYS A 138 -30.38 11.53 14.65
C LYS A 138 -30.47 13.04 14.81
N ILE A 139 -31.45 13.65 14.15
CA ILE A 139 -31.79 15.04 14.44
C ILE A 139 -32.41 15.04 15.84
N VAL A 140 -31.58 15.33 16.84
CA VAL A 140 -32.12 15.73 18.13
C VAL A 140 -32.65 17.14 17.91
N SER A 141 -33.96 17.28 17.85
CA SER A 141 -34.62 18.59 17.92
C SER A 141 -34.24 19.22 19.25
N LEU A 142 -33.22 20.09 19.21
CA LEU A 142 -32.86 20.98 20.31
C LEU A 142 -33.87 22.13 20.36
#